data_AF-A0A9D5IEA9-F1
#
_entry.id   AF-A0A9D5IEA9-F1
#
_cell.length_a   1.000
_cell.length_b   1.000
_cell.length_c   1.000
_cell.angle_alpha   90.00
_cell.angle_beta   90.00
_cell.angle_gamma   90.00
#
_symmetry.space_group_name_H-M   'P 1'
#
loop_
_entity.id
_entity.type
_entity.pdbx_description
1 polymer ?
#
loop_
_entity_poly.entity_id
_entity_poly.type
_entity_poly.pdbx_seq_one_letter_code
_entity_poly.pdbx_strand_id
1 'polypeptide(L)' 'MNLNNIKICARCGLRYDWRKSPSTTLKMTYCSSLCERADLGFTIEALLKVQRTEREPAAPAV' A
#
# COMPACT_ATOMS: atom_id res chain seq x y z
N MET A 1 -22.58 19.38 -3.96
CA MET A 1 -21.37 18.63 -3.56
C MET A 1 -21.06 17.58 -4.61
N ASN A 2 -19.84 17.55 -5.15
CA ASN A 2 -19.40 16.50 -6.07
C ASN A 2 -18.83 15.35 -5.21
N LEU A 3 -19.55 14.24 -5.06
CA LEU A 3 -19.14 13.10 -4.19
C LEU A 3 -18.32 12.03 -4.94
N ASN A 4 -17.85 12.30 -6.15
CA ASN A 4 -17.13 11.33 -6.98
C ASN A 4 -15.80 10.85 -6.36
N ASN A 5 -15.27 11.57 -5.38
CA ASN A 5 -14.06 11.23 -4.65
C ASN A 5 -14.29 10.48 -3.32
N ILE A 6 -15.53 10.19 -2.95
CA ILE A 6 -15.86 9.40 -1.76
C ILE A 6 -15.92 7.92 -2.12
N LYS A 7 -15.12 7.10 -1.43
CA LYS A 7 -15.08 5.63 -1.55
C LYS A 7 -15.38 4.96 -0.22
N ILE A 8 -15.60 3.65 -0.25
CA ILE A 8 -15.80 2.80 0.94
C ILE A 8 -14.53 1.98 1.15
N CYS A 9 -14.00 1.99 2.36
CA CYS A 9 -12.81 1.21 2.71
C CYS A 9 -13.15 -0.30 2.71
N ALA A 10 -12.36 -1.10 2.00
CA ALA A 10 -12.58 -2.55 1.91
C ALA A 10 -12.49 -3.27 3.26
N ARG A 11 -11.69 -2.74 4.20
CA ARG A 11 -11.46 -3.38 5.51
C ARG A 11 -12.47 -2.96 6.58
N CYS A 12 -12.69 -1.65 6.75
CA CYS A 12 -13.49 -1.11 7.86
C CYS A 12 -14.86 -0.56 7.44
N GLY A 13 -15.16 -0.51 6.14
CA GLY A 13 -16.46 -0.03 5.63
C GLY A 13 -16.69 1.48 5.76
N LEU A 14 -15.71 2.25 6.25
CA LEU A 14 -15.85 3.71 6.37
C LEU A 14 -15.88 4.38 4.99
N ARG A 15 -16.75 5.40 4.87
CA ARG A 15 -16.71 6.32 3.72
C ARG A 15 -15.55 7.30 3.91
N TYR A 16 -14.73 7.47 2.90
CA TYR A 16 -13.54 8.31 2.97
C TYR A 16 -13.24 8.98 1.63
N ASP A 17 -12.55 10.12 1.67
CA ASP A 17 -12.08 10.82 0.47
C ASP A 17 -10.75 10.20 0.01
N TRP A 18 -10.75 9.53 -1.15
CA TRP A 18 -9.54 8.84 -1.64
C TRP A 18 -8.39 9.79 -1.94
N ARG A 19 -8.67 11.07 -2.22
CA ARG A 19 -7.63 12.08 -2.50
C ARG A 19 -6.87 12.47 -1.23
N LYS A 20 -7.49 12.28 -0.07
CA LYS A 20 -6.94 12.58 1.26
C LYS A 20 -6.53 11.34 2.04
N SER A 21 -6.74 10.15 1.49
CA SER A 21 -6.41 8.91 2.19
C SER A 21 -4.89 8.81 2.42
N PRO A 22 -4.44 8.57 3.67
CA PRO A 22 -3.04 8.34 4.00
C PRO A 22 -2.56 6.92 3.65
N SER A 23 -3.35 6.12 2.92
CA SER A 23 -2.86 4.88 2.30
C SER A 23 -1.86 5.21 1.18
N THR A 24 -0.72 4.54 1.19
CA THR A 24 0.43 4.92 0.35
C THR A 24 0.24 4.45 -1.09
N THR A 25 -0.19 3.20 -1.28
CA THR A 25 -0.32 2.58 -2.61
C THR A 25 -1.76 2.30 -2.98
N LEU A 26 -2.61 1.97 -2.00
CA LEU A 26 -4.00 1.54 -2.21
C LEU A 26 -5.04 2.56 -1.70
N LYS A 27 -4.79 3.85 -1.89
CA LYS A 27 -5.70 4.94 -1.47
C LYS A 27 -7.10 4.88 -2.07
N MET A 28 -7.30 4.15 -3.17
CA MET A 28 -8.63 3.92 -3.77
C MET A 28 -9.37 2.71 -3.17
N THR A 29 -8.73 1.98 -2.25
CA THR A 29 -9.24 0.75 -1.61
C THR A 29 -9.31 0.90 -0.09
N TYR A 30 -8.33 1.57 0.52
CA TYR A 30 -8.25 1.76 1.96
C TYR A 30 -8.27 3.22 2.37
N CYS A 31 -8.89 3.47 3.53
CA CYS A 31 -8.95 4.79 4.14
C CYS A 31 -7.68 5.17 4.92
N SER A 32 -6.77 4.22 5.18
CA SER A 32 -5.50 4.48 5.88
C SER A 32 -4.46 3.41 5.62
N SER A 33 -3.18 3.75 5.84
CA SER A 33 -2.06 2.81 5.79
C SER A 33 -2.20 1.67 6.81
N LEU A 34 -2.89 1.89 7.94
CA LEU A 34 -3.21 0.84 8.89
C LEU A 34 -4.17 -0.20 8.32
N CYS A 35 -5.19 0.24 7.58
CA CYS A 35 -6.12 -0.68 6.93
C CYS A 35 -5.43 -1.47 5.81
N GLU A 36 -4.61 -0.79 5.02
CA GLU A 36 -3.81 -1.40 3.97
C GLU A 36 -2.87 -2.49 4.51
N ARG A 37 -2.06 -2.17 5.52
CA ARG A 37 -1.05 -3.10 6.09
C ARG A 37 -1.66 -4.35 6.68
N ALA A 38 -2.82 -4.21 7.28
CA ALA A 38 -3.44 -5.30 8.00
C ALA A 38 -4.29 -6.21 7.11
N ASP A 39 -4.74 -5.72 5.94
CA ASP A 39 -5.40 -6.58 4.95
C ASP A 39 -4.36 -7.30 4.08
N LEU A 40 -3.26 -6.62 3.73
CA LEU A 40 -2.19 -7.22 2.93
C LEU A 40 -1.24 -8.10 3.74
N GLY A 41 -1.07 -7.87 5.05
CA GLY A 41 -0.11 -8.57 5.89
C GLY A 41 1.37 -8.23 5.62
N PHE A 42 1.67 -7.51 4.53
CA PHE A 42 2.98 -7.00 4.16
C PHE A 42 2.82 -5.62 3.48
N THR A 43 3.86 -4.77 3.50
CA THR A 43 3.85 -3.56 2.67
C THR A 43 4.44 -3.85 1.31
N ILE A 44 3.93 -3.19 0.26
CA ILE A 44 4.52 -3.30 -1.08
C ILE A 44 5.98 -2.84 -1.06
N GLU A 45 6.35 -1.85 -0.24
CA GLU A 45 7.76 -1.46 -0.07
C GLU A 45 8.61 -2.58 0.55
N ALA A 46 8.05 -3.43 1.41
CA ALA A 46 8.77 -4.57 1.96
C ALA A 46 9.04 -5.63 0.87
N LEU A 47 8.05 -5.91 0.02
CA LEU A 47 8.23 -6.80 -1.13
C LEU A 47 9.30 -6.30 -2.11
N LEU A 48 9.28 -4.99 -2.40
CA LEU A 48 10.27 -4.37 -3.28
C LEU A 48 11.69 -4.43 -2.70
N LYS A 49 11.84 -4.34 -1.37
CA LYS A 49 13.15 -4.50 -0.72
C LYS A 49 13.66 -5.94 -0.78
N VAL A 50 12.80 -6.94 -0.60
CA VAL A 50 13.18 -8.36 -0.69
C VAL A 50 13.72 -8.70 -2.07
N GLN A 51 13.08 -8.22 -3.15
CA GLN A 51 13.56 -8.48 -4.51
C GLN A 51 14.94 -7.88 -4.85
N ARG A 52 15.38 -6.83 -4.13
CA ARG A 52 16.69 -6.20 -4.38
C ARG A 52 17.84 -7.05 -3.82
N THR A 53 17.62 -7.75 -2.71
CA THR A 53 18.65 -8.60 -2.08
C THR A 53 18.94 -9.86 -2.89
N GLU A 54 17.94 -10.43 -3.59
CA GLU A 54 18.15 -11.62 -4.43
C GLU A 54 18.90 -11.34 -5.75
N ARG A 55 19.08 -10.07 -6.11
CA ARG A 55 19.61 -9.65 -7.42
C ARG A 55 20.97 -8.97 -7.37
N GLU A 56 21.71 -9.12 -6.27
CA GLU A 56 23.15 -8.84 -6.28
C GLU A 56 23.88 -10.16 -6.62
N PRO A 57 24.30 -10.38 -7.87
CA PRO A 57 25.21 -11.48 -8.16
C PRO A 57 26.47 -11.18 -7.36
N ALA A 58 26.83 -12.09 -6.45
CA ALA A 58 28.11 -12.07 -5.77
C ALA A 58 29.21 -11.84 -6.81
N ALA A 59 29.81 -10.66 -6.79
CA ALA A 59 31.00 -10.40 -7.59
C ALA A 59 32.05 -11.44 -7.15
N PRO A 60 32.62 -12.23 -8.07
CA PRO A 60 33.65 -13.18 -7.69
C PRO A 60 34.84 -12.39 -7.16
N ALA A 61 35.31 -12.77 -5.99
CA ALA A 61 36.52 -12.24 -5.38
C ALA A 61 37.69 -12.42 -6.35
N VAL A 62 38.45 -11.33 -6.57
CA VAL A 62 39.79 -11.34 -7.17
C VAL A 62 40.71 -10.59 -6.23
#